data_AF-A0AAE3UG30-F1
#
_entry.id   AF-A0AAE3UG30-F1
#
_cell.length_a   1.000
_cell.length_b   1.000
_cell.length_c   1.000
_cell.angle_alpha   90.00
_cell.angle_beta   90.00
_cell.angle_gamma   90.00
#
_symmetry.space_group_name_H-M   'P 1'
#
loop_
_entity.id
_entity.type
_entity.pdbx_description
1 polymer ?
#
loop_
_entity_poly.entity_id
_entity_poly.type
_entity_poly.pdbx_seq_one_letter_code
_entity_poly.pdbx_strand_id
1 'polypeptide(L)'
;MSDTFTEYRKYPSVEHAQSFLDLLEDNEIGYHVEKTAPSFDVTFAQNQLGEDIVIKLKSSDFERANELLEKVAIETYNTIEKDYYLFEFTNEELMDIVARPYEWNLFDYQLAQQILKERGKSIPVELTTALKRSKIEELERIEPSPVPWIWAGYILSIVGGLLGFFIGWHLLASNKVLPNGKRIKMYDSATQLHGKRIMIIGGLCIIIWLIIRLTITFYI
;
A
#
# COMPACT_ATOMS: atom_id res chain seq x y z
N MET A 1 -17.81 -10.29 6.34
CA MET A 1 -16.79 -9.60 5.53
C MET A 1 -15.72 -10.63 5.22
N SER A 2 -15.36 -10.83 3.95
CA SER A 2 -14.32 -11.80 3.56
C SER A 2 -12.95 -11.20 3.87
N ASP A 3 -12.20 -11.85 4.75
CA ASP A 3 -10.81 -11.54 5.04
C ASP A 3 -9.96 -11.92 3.81
N THR A 4 -9.49 -10.91 3.09
CA THR A 4 -8.79 -11.08 1.81
C THR A 4 -7.30 -10.78 1.94
N PHE A 5 -6.49 -11.57 1.23
CA PHE A 5 -5.07 -11.31 1.09
C PHE A 5 -4.83 -9.94 0.48
N THR A 6 -4.08 -9.12 1.21
CA THR A 6 -3.78 -7.74 0.87
C THR A 6 -2.28 -7.54 0.98
N GLU A 7 -1.72 -6.71 0.10
CA GLU A 7 -0.31 -6.36 0.13
C GLU A 7 0.10 -5.86 1.52
N TYR A 8 1.08 -6.58 2.09
CA TYR A 8 1.63 -6.29 3.41
C TYR A 8 3.03 -5.67 3.27
N ARG A 9 3.89 -6.26 2.43
CA ARG A 9 5.29 -5.82 2.28
C ARG A 9 5.89 -6.19 0.93
N LYS A 10 6.87 -5.40 0.48
CA LYS A 10 7.74 -5.72 -0.66
C LYS A 10 9.18 -5.97 -0.23
N TYR A 11 9.87 -6.86 -0.93
CA TYR A 11 11.28 -7.20 -0.77
C TYR A 11 11.98 -7.16 -2.12
N PRO A 12 13.26 -6.77 -2.19
CA PRO A 12 13.98 -6.67 -3.46
C PRO A 12 14.35 -8.03 -4.08
N SER A 13 14.30 -9.12 -3.29
CA SER A 13 14.51 -10.49 -3.78
C SER A 13 13.85 -11.53 -2.88
N VAL A 14 13.80 -12.79 -3.35
CA VAL A 14 13.29 -13.92 -2.56
C VAL A 14 14.22 -14.22 -1.39
N GLU A 15 15.54 -14.10 -1.56
CA GLU A 15 16.48 -14.34 -0.47
C GLU A 15 16.24 -13.37 0.69
N HIS A 16 15.94 -12.10 0.39
CA HIS A 16 15.62 -11.09 1.40
C HIS A 16 14.26 -11.31 2.07
N ALA A 17 13.32 -11.99 1.39
CA ALA A 17 12.02 -12.33 1.92
C ALA A 17 12.03 -13.63 2.75
N GLN A 18 12.97 -14.55 2.50
CA GLN A 18 12.92 -15.92 2.99
C GLN A 18 12.81 -16.02 4.52
N SER A 19 13.64 -15.29 5.26
CA SER A 19 13.60 -15.31 6.73
C SER A 19 12.24 -14.87 7.29
N PHE A 20 11.54 -13.99 6.59
CA PHE A 20 10.20 -13.56 6.99
C PHE A 20 9.12 -14.57 6.57
N LEU A 21 9.29 -15.25 5.43
CA LEU A 21 8.40 -16.34 5.03
C LEU A 21 8.46 -17.50 6.03
N ASP A 22 9.66 -17.88 6.46
CA ASP A 22 9.87 -18.90 7.48
C ASP A 22 9.19 -18.51 8.80
N LEU A 23 9.31 -17.24 9.21
CA LEU A 23 8.65 -16.71 10.40
C LEU A 23 7.12 -16.81 10.31
N LEU A 24 6.55 -16.56 9.12
CA LEU A 24 5.11 -16.65 8.88
C LEU A 24 4.66 -18.12 8.92
N GLU A 25 5.41 -19.05 8.33
CA GLU A 25 5.13 -20.49 8.41
C GLU A 25 5.19 -21.00 9.85
N ASP A 26 6.27 -20.70 10.58
CA ASP A 26 6.48 -21.13 11.96
C ASP A 26 5.39 -20.65 12.93
N ASN A 27 4.77 -19.51 12.61
CA ASN A 27 3.71 -18.91 13.42
C ASN A 27 2.31 -19.14 12.84
N GLU A 28 2.17 -20.02 11.85
CA GLU A 28 0.89 -20.39 11.22
C GLU A 28 0.12 -19.17 10.67
N ILE A 29 0.83 -18.17 10.14
CA ILE A 29 0.23 -17.01 9.47
C ILE A 29 0.14 -17.29 7.97
N GLY A 30 -1.08 -17.33 7.45
CA GLY A 30 -1.31 -17.53 6.02
C GLY A 30 -0.79 -16.34 5.21
N TYR A 31 -0.01 -16.62 4.16
CA TYR A 31 0.53 -15.60 3.26
C TYR A 31 0.40 -16.00 1.78
N HIS A 32 0.52 -15.02 0.88
CA HIS A 32 0.71 -15.21 -0.55
C HIS A 32 1.92 -14.40 -1.02
N VAL A 33 2.70 -14.96 -1.94
CA VAL A 33 3.86 -14.31 -2.53
C VAL A 33 3.57 -14.02 -4.00
N GLU A 34 3.76 -12.77 -4.41
CA GLU A 34 3.67 -12.33 -5.79
C GLU A 34 5.00 -11.74 -6.24
N LYS A 35 5.44 -12.12 -7.45
CA LYS A 35 6.60 -11.47 -8.09
C LYS A 35 6.10 -10.32 -8.94
N THR A 36 6.64 -9.13 -8.72
CA THR A 36 6.30 -7.94 -9.51
C THR A 36 7.38 -7.69 -10.53
N ALA A 37 6.97 -7.33 -11.75
CA ALA A 37 7.91 -6.84 -12.75
C ALA A 37 8.62 -5.57 -12.23
N PRO A 38 9.88 -5.33 -12.61
CA PRO A 38 10.62 -4.17 -12.14
C PRO A 38 9.82 -2.89 -12.41
N SER A 39 9.47 -2.16 -11.35
CA SER A 39 8.80 -0.87 -11.50
C SER A 39 9.81 0.14 -12.02
N PHE A 40 9.49 0.76 -13.16
CA PHE A 40 10.32 1.81 -13.75
C PHE A 40 10.17 3.11 -12.94
N ASP A 41 10.82 3.19 -11.78
CA ASP A 41 10.91 4.44 -11.02
C ASP A 41 12.11 5.25 -11.52
N VAL A 42 11.83 6.40 -12.12
CA VAL A 42 12.81 7.29 -12.76
C VAL A 42 13.78 7.89 -11.72
N THR A 43 13.47 7.79 -10.42
CA THR A 43 14.36 8.23 -9.35
C THR A 43 15.47 7.23 -8.96
N PHE A 44 15.45 5.99 -9.49
CA PHE A 44 16.34 4.89 -9.06
C PHE A 44 17.28 4.38 -10.17
N ALA A 45 17.87 5.27 -10.98
CA ALA A 45 18.75 4.92 -12.10
C ALA A 45 20.03 4.11 -11.77
N GLN A 46 20.26 3.72 -10.51
CA GLN A 46 21.48 3.03 -10.05
C GLN A 46 21.25 1.66 -9.39
N ASN A 47 20.02 1.23 -9.10
CA ASN A 47 19.78 -0.10 -8.52
C ASN A 47 19.42 -1.13 -9.61
N GLN A 48 20.04 -2.30 -9.49
CA GLN A 48 19.83 -3.42 -10.40
C GLN A 48 18.34 -3.75 -10.50
N LEU A 49 17.85 -3.92 -11.73
CA LEU A 49 16.47 -4.30 -12.06
C LEU A 49 16.14 -5.68 -11.48
N GLY A 50 15.82 -5.73 -10.19
CA GLY A 50 15.32 -6.91 -9.50
C GLY A 50 13.81 -7.04 -9.65
N GLU A 51 13.30 -8.27 -9.65
CA GLU A 51 11.86 -8.52 -9.46
C GLU A 51 11.52 -8.31 -7.98
N ASP A 52 10.70 -7.32 -7.68
CA ASP A 52 10.23 -7.12 -6.31
C ASP A 52 9.31 -8.28 -5.90
N ILE A 53 9.56 -8.84 -4.72
CA ILE A 53 8.75 -9.86 -4.07
C ILE A 53 7.74 -9.19 -3.15
N VAL A 54 6.46 -9.35 -3.45
CA VAL A 54 5.35 -8.81 -2.67
C VAL A 54 4.75 -9.91 -1.82
N ILE A 55 4.77 -9.74 -0.51
CA ILE A 55 4.12 -10.62 0.45
C ILE A 55 2.77 -10.01 0.81
N LYS A 56 1.72 -10.82 0.66
CA LYS A 56 0.34 -10.48 1.01
C LYS A 56 -0.09 -11.31 2.20
N LEU A 57 -0.72 -10.66 3.18
CA LEU A 57 -1.29 -11.29 4.36
C LEU A 57 -2.80 -11.01 4.42
N LYS A 58 -3.51 -11.79 5.22
CA LYS A 58 -4.84 -11.43 5.68
C LYS A 58 -4.78 -10.17 6.53
N SER A 59 -5.71 -9.25 6.33
CA SER A 59 -5.69 -7.96 7.04
C SER A 59 -5.80 -8.13 8.57
N SER A 60 -6.45 -9.21 9.04
CA SER A 60 -6.51 -9.54 10.47
C SER A 60 -5.17 -9.93 11.07
N ASP A 61 -4.22 -10.40 10.25
CA ASP A 61 -2.93 -10.92 10.70
C ASP A 61 -1.81 -9.86 10.66
N PHE A 62 -2.09 -8.64 10.18
CA PHE A 62 -1.09 -7.57 10.07
C PHE A 62 -0.49 -7.19 11.43
N GLU A 63 -1.34 -7.07 12.46
CA GLU A 63 -0.88 -6.72 13.82
C GLU A 63 0.01 -7.83 14.39
N ARG A 64 -0.42 -9.09 14.26
CA ARG A 64 0.35 -10.26 14.68
C ARG A 64 1.69 -10.39 13.93
N ALA A 65 1.71 -10.15 12.62
CA ALA A 65 2.92 -10.17 11.82
C ALA A 65 3.90 -9.04 12.21
N ASN A 66 3.38 -7.84 12.53
CA ASN A 66 4.19 -6.73 13.03
C ASN A 66 4.84 -7.07 14.38
N GLU A 67 4.10 -7.66 15.31
CA GLU A 67 4.62 -8.10 16.62
C GLU A 67 5.70 -9.18 16.48
N LEU A 68 5.52 -10.13 15.56
CA LEU A 68 6.51 -11.18 15.31
C LEU A 68 7.82 -10.62 14.76
N LEU A 69 7.74 -9.72 13.78
CA LEU A 69 8.92 -9.03 13.26
C LEU A 69 9.64 -8.23 14.34
N GLU A 70 8.90 -7.59 15.24
CA GLU A 70 9.49 -6.88 16.37
C GLU A 70 10.24 -7.77 17.33
N LYS A 71 9.70 -8.96 17.64
CA LYS A 71 10.42 -9.95 18.45
C LYS A 71 11.71 -10.42 17.76
N VAL A 72 11.63 -10.76 16.46
CA VAL A 72 12.79 -11.25 15.70
C VAL A 72 13.88 -10.19 15.62
N ALA A 73 13.57 -8.93 15.35
CA ALA A 73 14.62 -7.92 15.25
C ALA A 73 15.34 -7.68 16.59
N ILE A 74 14.63 -7.81 17.72
CA ILE A 74 15.25 -7.76 19.05
C ILE A 74 16.19 -8.95 19.27
N GLU A 75 15.81 -10.15 18.84
CA GLU A 75 16.62 -11.36 19.00
C GLU A 75 17.82 -11.38 18.05
N THR A 76 17.62 -11.03 16.79
CA THR A 76 18.64 -11.04 15.73
C THR A 76 19.71 -9.98 15.98
N TYR A 77 19.40 -8.86 16.66
CA TYR A 77 20.36 -7.82 17.01
C TYR A 77 21.66 -8.34 17.65
N ASN A 78 21.57 -9.35 18.51
CA ASN A 78 22.73 -9.90 19.21
C ASN A 78 23.58 -10.85 18.35
N THR A 79 23.08 -11.21 17.17
CA THR A 79 23.64 -12.26 16.29
C THR A 79 23.99 -11.74 14.90
N ILE A 80 23.59 -10.53 14.55
CA ILE A 80 23.89 -9.89 13.28
C ILE A 80 25.39 -9.63 13.18
N GLU A 81 25.97 -10.07 12.07
CA GLU A 81 27.34 -9.73 11.70
C GLU A 81 27.43 -8.20 11.46
N LYS A 82 28.49 -7.58 12.00
CA LYS A 82 28.69 -6.12 11.97
C LYS A 82 28.96 -5.55 10.57
N ASP A 83 28.88 -6.38 9.54
CA ASP A 83 29.03 -6.03 8.13
C ASP A 83 27.70 -5.62 7.46
N TYR A 84 26.57 -5.70 8.18
CA TYR A 84 25.29 -5.18 7.68
C TYR A 84 25.36 -3.67 7.41
N TYR A 85 24.85 -3.22 6.25
CA TYR A 85 25.06 -1.86 5.75
C TYR A 85 24.63 -0.74 6.72
N LEU A 86 23.64 -0.98 7.60
CA LEU A 86 23.22 0.01 8.59
C LEU A 86 24.29 0.34 9.63
N PHE A 87 25.30 -0.52 9.83
CA PHE A 87 26.43 -0.20 10.69
C PHE A 87 27.32 0.90 10.09
N GLU A 88 27.33 1.06 8.76
CA GLU A 88 28.05 2.12 8.04
C GLU A 88 27.31 3.47 8.06
N PHE A 89 26.01 3.47 8.37
CA PHE A 89 25.18 4.68 8.35
C PHE A 89 25.56 5.63 9.49
N THR A 90 25.51 6.92 9.22
CA THR A 90 25.63 8.00 10.20
C THR A 90 24.44 8.04 11.15
N ASN A 91 24.57 8.75 12.27
CA ASN A 91 23.45 8.88 13.21
C ASN A 91 22.26 9.60 12.56
N GLU A 92 22.54 10.56 11.68
CA GLU A 92 21.56 11.33 10.93
C GLU A 92 20.77 10.44 9.96
N GLU A 93 21.44 9.55 9.22
CA GLU A 93 20.80 8.59 8.31
C GLU A 93 19.96 7.55 9.07
N LEU A 94 20.47 7.03 10.19
CA LEU A 94 19.70 6.13 11.05
C LEU A 94 18.48 6.83 11.64
N MET A 95 18.58 8.13 11.97
CA MET A 95 17.43 8.90 12.44
C MET A 95 16.38 9.12 11.35
N ASP A 96 16.77 9.27 10.07
CA ASP A 96 15.81 9.36 8.96
C ASP A 96 15.07 8.03 8.74
N ILE A 97 15.75 6.89 8.91
CA ILE A 97 15.11 5.57 8.93
C ILE A 97 14.06 5.48 10.05
N VAL A 98 14.44 5.85 11.27
CA VAL A 98 13.53 5.83 12.42
C VAL A 98 12.37 6.82 12.27
N ALA A 99 12.59 7.93 11.56
CA ALA A 99 11.55 8.91 11.28
C ALA A 99 10.51 8.39 10.26
N ARG A 100 10.86 7.40 9.42
CA ARG A 100 10.02 6.90 8.33
C ARG A 100 9.80 5.38 8.41
N PRO A 101 9.17 4.87 9.49
CA PRO A 101 9.04 3.44 9.77
C PRO A 101 8.27 2.64 8.70
N TYR A 102 7.51 3.31 7.83
CA TYR A 102 6.72 2.68 6.78
C TYR A 102 7.36 2.78 5.38
N GLU A 103 8.46 3.54 5.23
CA GLU A 103 9.25 3.62 3.99
C GLU A 103 10.42 2.65 4.00
N TRP A 104 10.87 2.23 5.18
CA TRP A 104 11.96 1.28 5.39
C TRP A 104 11.43 -0.08 5.82
N ASN A 105 12.24 -1.13 5.61
CA ASN A 105 11.96 -2.44 6.16
C ASN A 105 11.91 -2.36 7.70
N LEU A 106 10.96 -3.05 8.33
CA LEU A 106 10.81 -3.08 9.79
C LEU A 106 12.09 -3.56 10.50
N PHE A 107 12.82 -4.50 9.88
CA PHE A 107 14.12 -4.93 10.37
C PHE A 107 15.12 -3.77 10.42
N ASP A 108 15.24 -3.01 9.33
CA ASP A 108 16.13 -1.85 9.25
C ASP A 108 15.74 -0.77 10.24
N TYR A 109 14.43 -0.53 10.40
CA TYR A 109 13.90 0.37 11.40
C TYR A 109 14.32 -0.03 12.82
N GLN A 110 14.17 -1.31 13.17
CA GLN A 110 14.53 -1.82 14.50
C GLN A 110 16.04 -1.84 14.71
N LEU A 111 16.82 -2.26 13.71
CA LEU A 111 18.26 -2.25 13.76
C LEU A 111 18.80 -0.81 13.89
N ALA A 112 18.23 0.16 13.16
CA ALA A 112 18.57 1.56 13.29
C ALA A 112 18.30 2.11 14.70
N GLN A 113 17.16 1.75 15.32
CA GLN A 113 16.89 2.11 16.71
C GLN A 113 17.93 1.56 17.68
N GLN A 114 18.34 0.31 17.52
CA GLN A 114 19.32 -0.32 18.40
C GLN A 114 20.72 0.26 18.19
N ILE A 115 21.16 0.46 16.94
CA ILE A 115 22.46 1.09 16.64
C ILE A 115 22.52 2.50 17.25
N LEU A 116 21.45 3.30 17.12
CA LEU A 116 21.39 4.63 17.73
C LEU A 116 21.47 4.56 19.26
N LYS A 117 20.79 3.60 19.88
CA LYS A 117 20.84 3.37 21.32
C LYS A 117 22.24 3.00 21.80
N GLU A 118 22.94 2.10 21.11
CA GLU A 118 24.34 1.74 21.37
C GLU A 118 25.29 2.94 21.23
N ARG A 119 25.06 3.79 20.22
CA ARG A 119 25.82 5.02 20.00
C ARG A 119 25.50 6.14 21.01
N GLY A 120 24.72 5.84 22.06
CA GLY A 120 24.36 6.79 23.12
C GLY A 120 23.31 7.82 22.70
N LYS A 121 22.68 7.65 21.53
CA LYS A 121 21.58 8.49 21.05
C LYS A 121 20.26 7.84 21.47
N SER A 122 19.81 8.12 22.70
CA SER A 122 18.51 7.64 23.17
C SER A 122 17.39 8.37 22.42
N ILE A 123 16.69 7.67 21.54
CA ILE A 123 15.45 8.15 20.94
C ILE A 123 14.36 8.01 22.00
N PRO A 124 13.65 9.08 22.40
CA PRO A 124 12.52 8.94 23.31
C PRO A 124 11.47 8.03 22.67
N VAL A 125 11.05 6.98 23.39
CA VAL A 125 9.97 6.06 22.96
C VAL A 125 8.68 6.83 22.65
N GLU A 126 8.48 7.99 23.28
CA GLU A 126 7.37 8.90 23.00
C GLU A 126 7.46 9.54 21.61
N LEU A 127 8.67 9.83 21.10
CA LEU A 127 8.88 10.41 19.77
C LEU A 127 8.56 9.39 18.68
N THR A 128 8.96 8.13 18.84
CA THR A 128 8.68 7.06 17.87
C THR A 128 7.19 6.71 17.84
N THR A 129 6.53 6.72 19.01
CA THR A 129 5.09 6.51 19.11
C THR A 129 4.30 7.66 18.50
N ALA A 130 4.73 8.91 18.76
CA ALA A 130 4.12 10.11 18.16
C ALA A 130 4.29 10.17 16.64
N LEU A 131 5.46 9.77 16.10
CA LEU A 131 5.72 9.71 14.67
C LEU A 131 4.90 8.60 13.97
N LYS A 132 4.79 7.42 14.58
CA LYS A 132 3.92 6.35 14.06
C LYS A 132 2.46 6.80 14.03
N ARG A 133 2.00 7.49 15.08
CA ARG A 133 0.62 7.98 15.19
C ARG A 133 0.34 9.11 14.20
N SER A 134 1.23 10.11 14.09
CA SER A 134 1.05 11.22 13.17
C SER A 134 1.05 10.77 11.71
N LYS A 135 1.87 9.75 11.37
CA LYS A 135 1.87 9.17 10.03
C LYS A 135 0.63 8.34 9.73
N ILE A 136 0.10 7.59 10.70
CA ILE A 136 -1.21 6.93 10.54
C ILE A 136 -2.30 7.99 10.35
N GLU A 137 -2.32 9.06 11.15
CA GLU A 137 -3.29 10.16 11.02
C GLU A 137 -3.16 10.89 9.66
N GLU A 138 -1.94 11.07 9.15
CA GLU A 138 -1.69 11.59 7.80
C GLU A 138 -2.18 10.63 6.72
N LEU A 139 -1.87 9.34 6.81
CA LEU A 139 -2.33 8.32 5.86
C LEU A 139 -3.84 8.09 5.95
N GLU A 140 -4.44 8.39 7.10
CA GLU A 140 -5.89 8.42 7.31
C GLU A 140 -6.57 9.63 6.68
N ARG A 141 -5.82 10.66 6.26
CA ARG A 141 -6.43 11.78 5.52
C ARG A 141 -7.04 11.25 4.23
N ILE A 142 -8.33 11.56 4.07
CA ILE A 142 -9.08 11.33 2.84
C ILE A 142 -8.37 12.07 1.70
N GLU A 143 -8.15 11.38 0.58
CA GLU A 143 -7.50 12.01 -0.56
C GLU A 143 -8.40 13.09 -1.17
N PRO A 144 -7.82 14.22 -1.60
CA PRO A 144 -8.57 15.26 -2.27
C PRO A 144 -9.19 14.72 -3.56
N SER A 145 -10.38 15.22 -3.87
CA SER A 145 -11.17 14.81 -5.04
C SER A 145 -10.35 14.93 -6.34
N PRO A 146 -10.23 13.85 -7.15
CA PRO A 146 -9.55 13.91 -8.43
C PRO A 146 -10.45 14.58 -9.48
N VAL A 147 -10.55 15.92 -9.43
CA VAL A 147 -11.44 16.73 -10.28
C VAL A 147 -11.35 16.39 -11.78
N PRO A 148 -10.16 16.19 -12.38
CA PRO A 148 -10.06 15.83 -13.80
C PRO A 148 -10.74 14.49 -14.14
N TRP A 149 -10.62 13.50 -13.26
CA TRP A 149 -11.24 12.17 -13.44
C TRP A 149 -12.76 12.23 -13.33
N ILE A 150 -13.29 13.10 -12.47
CA ILE A 150 -14.74 13.34 -12.36
C ILE A 150 -15.27 13.91 -13.68
N TRP A 151 -14.62 14.95 -14.23
CA TRP A 151 -15.02 15.54 -15.50
C TRP A 151 -14.92 14.56 -16.68
N ALA A 152 -13.81 13.83 -16.78
CA ALA A 152 -13.65 12.79 -17.79
C ALA A 152 -14.73 11.71 -17.67
N GLY A 153 -15.06 11.28 -16.46
CA GLY A 153 -16.11 10.32 -16.18
C GLY A 153 -17.48 10.77 -16.69
N TYR A 154 -17.87 12.03 -16.47
CA TYR A 154 -19.11 12.57 -17.00
C TYR A 154 -19.14 12.60 -18.53
N ILE A 155 -18.06 13.05 -19.18
CA ILE A 155 -17.97 13.12 -20.65
C ILE A 155 -18.06 11.71 -21.25
N LEU A 156 -17.29 10.77 -20.72
CA LEU A 156 -17.23 9.38 -21.19
C LEU A 156 -18.53 8.61 -20.89
N SER A 157 -19.28 9.00 -19.86
CA SER A 157 -20.61 8.44 -19.60
C SER A 157 -21.60 8.77 -20.70
N ILE A 158 -21.53 9.98 -21.25
CA ILE A 158 -22.45 10.42 -22.32
C ILE A 158 -22.04 9.85 -23.67
N VAL A 159 -20.75 9.98 -24.02
CA VAL A 159 -20.23 9.60 -25.35
C VAL A 159 -20.09 8.08 -25.50
N GLY A 160 -19.60 7.40 -24.45
CA GLY A 160 -19.27 5.98 -24.52
C GLY A 160 -20.17 5.08 -23.66
N GLY A 161 -20.90 5.62 -22.68
CA GLY A 161 -21.74 4.88 -21.73
C GLY A 161 -20.93 3.96 -20.79
N LEU A 162 -20.33 2.92 -21.37
CA LEU A 162 -19.59 1.87 -20.69
C LEU A 162 -18.31 2.36 -20.00
N LEU A 163 -17.52 3.19 -20.68
CA LEU A 163 -16.29 3.75 -20.08
C LEU A 163 -16.61 4.65 -18.89
N GLY A 164 -17.65 5.48 -19.00
CA GLY A 164 -18.13 6.29 -17.89
C GLY A 164 -18.63 5.45 -16.71
N PHE A 165 -19.36 4.36 -16.99
CA PHE A 165 -19.80 3.43 -15.95
C PHE A 165 -18.65 2.87 -15.12
N PHE A 166 -17.57 2.40 -15.77
CA PHE A 166 -16.39 1.88 -15.06
C PHE A 166 -15.65 2.95 -14.27
N ILE A 167 -15.53 4.18 -14.78
CA ILE A 167 -14.93 5.29 -14.04
C ILE A 167 -15.76 5.64 -12.80
N GLY A 168 -17.08 5.68 -12.94
CA GLY A 168 -18.00 5.92 -11.82
C GLY A 168 -17.93 4.83 -10.76
N TRP A 169 -17.85 3.56 -11.18
CA TRP A 169 -17.62 2.42 -10.29
C TRP A 169 -16.29 2.52 -9.55
N HIS A 170 -15.20 2.84 -10.26
CA HIS A 170 -13.87 3.01 -9.66
C HIS A 170 -13.91 4.06 -8.55
N LEU A 171 -14.38 5.27 -8.83
CA LEU A 171 -14.50 6.35 -7.85
C LEU A 171 -15.36 5.98 -6.62
N LEU A 172 -16.34 5.09 -6.79
CA LEU A 172 -17.22 4.64 -5.71
C LEU A 172 -16.60 3.51 -4.86
N ALA A 173 -15.89 2.58 -5.50
CA ALA A 173 -15.36 1.36 -4.88
C ALA A 173 -13.92 1.50 -4.34
N SER A 174 -13.24 2.62 -4.62
CA SER A 174 -11.88 2.89 -4.16
C SER A 174 -11.80 2.98 -2.63
N ASN A 175 -11.07 2.03 -2.05
CA ASN A 175 -10.66 2.00 -0.66
C ASN A 175 -9.15 1.90 -0.60
N LYS A 176 -8.51 2.52 0.39
CA LYS A 176 -7.08 2.34 0.66
C LYS A 176 -6.89 1.50 1.91
N VAL A 177 -5.83 0.70 1.91
CA VAL A 177 -5.43 -0.15 3.03
C VAL A 177 -4.31 0.57 3.75
N LEU A 178 -4.50 0.83 5.05
CA LEU A 178 -3.48 1.42 5.89
C LEU A 178 -2.41 0.36 6.24
N PRO A 179 -1.18 0.77 6.61
CA PRO A 179 -0.13 -0.16 7.06
C PRO A 179 -0.50 -1.05 8.26
N ASN A 180 -1.56 -0.70 8.99
CA ASN A 180 -2.14 -1.52 10.06
C ASN A 180 -3.25 -2.49 9.58
N GLY A 181 -3.44 -2.64 8.27
CA GLY A 181 -4.45 -3.53 7.67
C GLY A 181 -5.86 -2.94 7.60
N LYS A 182 -6.11 -1.77 8.21
CA LYS A 182 -7.44 -1.15 8.21
C LYS A 182 -7.75 -0.56 6.82
N ARG A 183 -8.88 -0.98 6.26
CA ARG A 183 -9.42 -0.40 5.03
C ARG A 183 -10.21 0.86 5.35
N ILE A 184 -9.84 1.99 4.75
CA ILE A 184 -10.57 3.24 4.83
C ILE A 184 -10.97 3.72 3.44
N LYS A 185 -12.01 4.54 3.37
CA LYS A 185 -12.43 5.15 2.11
C LYS A 185 -11.29 5.99 1.55
N MET A 186 -10.97 5.78 0.27
CA MET A 186 -9.91 6.53 -0.40
C MET A 186 -10.34 7.99 -0.63
N TYR A 187 -11.58 8.17 -1.10
CA TYR A 187 -12.16 9.48 -1.41
C TYR A 187 -13.24 9.91 -0.43
N ASP A 188 -13.49 11.22 -0.40
CA ASP A 188 -14.53 11.82 0.42
C ASP A 188 -15.94 11.47 -0.07
N SER A 189 -16.93 11.71 0.79
CA SER A 189 -18.33 11.38 0.47
C SER A 189 -18.88 12.14 -0.73
N ALA A 190 -18.41 13.36 -1.03
CA ALA A 190 -18.83 14.11 -2.21
C ALA A 190 -18.25 13.51 -3.50
N THR A 191 -16.99 13.08 -3.48
CA THR A 191 -16.38 12.34 -4.61
C THR A 191 -17.10 11.01 -4.88
N GLN A 192 -17.43 10.25 -3.83
CA GLN A 192 -18.23 9.02 -3.97
C GLN A 192 -19.62 9.29 -4.56
N LEU A 193 -20.23 10.44 -4.22
CA LEU A 193 -21.50 10.87 -4.81
C LEU A 193 -21.36 11.17 -6.31
N HIS A 194 -20.26 11.80 -6.74
CA HIS A 194 -19.95 11.98 -8.16
C HIS A 194 -19.76 10.63 -8.86
N GLY A 195 -18.99 9.70 -8.28
CA GLY A 195 -18.83 8.34 -8.81
C GLY A 195 -20.17 7.64 -9.03
N LYS A 196 -21.07 7.68 -8.04
CA LYS A 196 -22.43 7.14 -8.15
C LYS A 196 -23.24 7.78 -9.28
N ARG A 197 -23.19 9.11 -9.42
CA ARG A 197 -23.90 9.84 -10.50
C ARG A 197 -23.37 9.46 -11.88
N ILE A 198 -22.05 9.44 -12.05
CA ILE A 198 -21.36 9.05 -13.28
C ILE A 198 -21.76 7.62 -13.67
N MET A 199 -21.75 6.69 -12.71
CA MET A 199 -22.14 5.29 -12.93
C MET A 199 -23.60 5.17 -13.41
N ILE A 200 -24.54 5.89 -12.78
CA ILE A 200 -25.95 5.88 -13.18
C ILE A 200 -26.13 6.46 -14.59
N ILE A 201 -25.50 7.60 -14.89
CA ILE A 201 -25.59 8.24 -16.22
C ILE A 201 -25.01 7.32 -17.29
N GLY A 202 -23.82 6.73 -17.04
CA GLY A 202 -23.20 5.78 -17.95
C GLY A 202 -24.11 4.59 -18.23
N GLY A 203 -24.70 4.00 -17.19
CA GLY A 203 -25.66 2.89 -17.34
C GLY A 203 -26.90 3.26 -18.17
N LEU A 204 -27.49 4.44 -17.94
CA LEU A 204 -28.61 4.93 -18.74
C LEU A 204 -28.24 5.15 -20.20
N CYS A 205 -27.08 5.76 -20.47
CA CYS A 205 -26.58 5.97 -21.82
C CYS A 205 -26.36 4.65 -22.56
N ILE A 206 -25.79 3.61 -21.91
CA ILE A 206 -25.66 2.27 -22.50
C ILE A 206 -27.01 1.74 -22.96
N ILE A 207 -28.05 1.82 -22.11
CA ILE A 207 -29.39 1.35 -22.45
C ILE A 207 -29.95 2.13 -23.65
N ILE A 208 -29.81 3.46 -23.66
CA ILE A 208 -30.27 4.32 -24.76
C ILE A 208 -29.57 3.94 -26.07
N TRP A 209 -28.25 3.77 -26.06
CA TRP A 209 -27.46 3.39 -27.25
C TRP A 209 -27.84 2.01 -27.77
N LEU A 210 -28.12 1.05 -26.89
CA LEU A 210 -28.60 -0.27 -27.29
C LEU A 210 -29.98 -0.21 -27.95
N ILE A 211 -30.90 0.58 -27.39
CA ILE A 211 -32.23 0.79 -27.98
C ILE A 211 -32.07 1.38 -29.37
N ILE A 212 -31.34 2.50 -29.52
CA ILE A 212 -31.09 3.15 -30.82
C ILE A 212 -30.52 2.16 -31.83
N ARG A 213 -29.52 1.37 -31.44
CA ARG A 213 -28.90 0.37 -32.32
C ARG A 213 -29.87 -0.71 -32.77
N LEU A 214 -30.73 -1.20 -31.88
CA LEU A 214 -31.76 -2.18 -32.22
C LEU A 214 -32.80 -1.59 -33.18
N THR A 215 -33.28 -0.36 -32.94
CA THR A 215 -34.25 0.28 -33.84
C THR A 215 -33.67 0.50 -35.23
N ILE A 216 -32.42 0.97 -35.34
CA ILE A 216 -31.76 1.16 -36.64
C ILE A 216 -31.60 -0.16 -37.38
N THR A 217 -31.22 -1.23 -36.67
CA THR A 217 -31.04 -2.56 -37.27
C THR A 217 -32.35 -3.17 -37.76
N PHE A 218 -33.48 -2.85 -37.13
CA PHE A 218 -34.82 -3.29 -37.56
C PHE A 218 -35.36 -2.50 -38.77
N TYR A 219 -34.82 -1.31 -39.07
CA TYR A 219 -35.28 -0.44 -40.16
C TYR A 219 -34.42 -0.55 -41.43
N ILE A 220 -33.31 -1.30 -41.40
CA ILE A 220 -32.42 -1.60 -42.54
C ILE A 220 -32.72 -3.01 -43.04
#